data_AF-A0AAW6PZK2-F1
#
_entry.id   AF-A0AAW6PZK2-F1
#
_cell.length_a   1.000
_cell.length_b   1.000
_cell.length_c   1.000
_cell.angle_alpha   90.00
_cell.angle_beta   90.00
_cell.angle_gamma   90.00
#
_symmetry.space_group_name_H-M   'P 1'
#
loop_
_entity.id
_entity.type
_entity.pdbx_description
1 polymer ?
#
loop_
_entity_poly.entity_id
_entity_poly.type
_entity_poly.pdbx_seq_one_letter_code
_entity_poly.pdbx_strand_id
1 'polypeptide(L)'
;MNEAMMRAALGLTERSTPRKRTTVENPNASKGILVTLSVRGKHGGLPKPFEFLSKSISRLAAEVDAKKAARAKGWTVWAVLEVAQA
;
A
#
# COMPACT_ATOMS: atom_id res chain seq x y z
N MET A 1 23.71 -23.43 23.00
CA MET A 1 23.48 -22.27 22.12
C MET A 1 21.98 -22.10 21.96
N ASN A 2 21.40 -21.02 22.50
CA ASN A 2 19.95 -20.82 22.50
C ASN A 2 19.43 -20.37 21.13
N GLU A 3 18.26 -20.88 20.73
CA GLU A 3 17.54 -20.53 19.49
C GLU A 3 17.37 -19.01 19.31
N ALA A 4 17.14 -18.29 20.40
CA ALA A 4 17.02 -16.83 20.40
C ALA A 4 18.29 -16.12 19.88
N MET A 5 19.46 -16.69 20.16
CA MET A 5 20.75 -16.12 19.77
C MET A 5 21.02 -16.35 18.28
N MET A 6 20.61 -17.50 17.75
CA MET A 6 20.67 -17.79 16.30
C MET A 6 19.74 -16.87 15.50
N ARG A 7 18.54 -16.58 16.03
CA ARG A 7 17.62 -15.60 15.41
C ARG A 7 18.19 -14.18 15.39
N ALA A 8 18.89 -13.76 16.45
CA ALA A 8 19.55 -12.45 16.50
C ALA A 8 20.69 -12.32 15.49
N ALA A 9 21.52 -13.35 15.36
CA ALA A 9 22.63 -13.36 14.40
C ALA A 9 22.14 -13.31 12.94
N LEU A 10 20.94 -13.84 12.66
CA LEU A 10 20.31 -13.82 11.34
C LEU A 10 19.44 -12.57 11.08
N GLY A 11 19.41 -11.60 12.00
CA GLY A 11 18.58 -10.40 11.87
C GLY A 11 17.07 -10.69 11.87
N LEU A 12 16.66 -11.85 12.38
CA LEU A 12 15.26 -12.28 12.49
C LEU A 12 14.61 -11.82 13.80
N THR A 13 15.28 -10.94 14.55
CA THR A 13 14.76 -10.37 15.80
C THR A 13 13.72 -9.30 15.52
N GLU A 14 12.49 -9.71 15.81
CA GLU A 14 11.30 -8.94 16.18
C GLU A 14 10.42 -8.31 15.08
N ARG A 15 9.24 -8.93 14.99
CA ARG A 15 7.91 -8.30 15.10
C ARG A 15 7.65 -7.14 14.15
N SER A 16 7.35 -7.47 12.91
CA SER A 16 6.24 -6.76 12.26
C SER A 16 4.95 -7.25 12.91
N THR A 17 4.43 -6.48 13.88
CA THR A 17 3.00 -6.49 14.14
C THR A 17 2.30 -6.39 12.78
N PRO A 18 1.21 -7.14 12.51
CA PRO A 18 0.43 -6.88 11.33
C PRO A 18 0.01 -5.41 11.43
N ARG A 19 0.57 -4.58 10.55
CA ARG A 19 0.25 -3.15 10.51
C ARG A 19 -1.25 -3.09 10.30
N LYS A 20 -1.97 -2.78 11.38
CA LYS A 20 -3.43 -2.69 11.40
C LYS A 20 -3.78 -1.76 10.24
N ARG A 21 -4.41 -2.30 9.18
CA ARG A 21 -5.00 -1.48 8.13
C ARG A 21 -5.96 -0.58 8.86
N THR A 22 -5.60 0.69 9.01
CA THR A 22 -6.54 1.69 9.46
C THR A 22 -7.45 1.90 8.28
N THR A 23 -8.48 1.06 8.16
CA THR A 23 -9.68 1.45 7.43
C THR A 23 -10.12 2.71 8.12
N VAL A 24 -9.82 3.85 7.49
CA VAL A 24 -10.34 5.14 7.93
C VAL A 24 -11.82 5.06 7.60
N GLU A 25 -12.60 4.50 8.53
CA GLU A 25 -14.05 4.53 8.50
C GLU A 25 -14.44 5.99 8.73
N ASN A 26 -14.45 6.77 7.64
CA ASN A 26 -15.00 8.10 7.65
C ASN A 26 -16.51 7.94 7.39
N PRO A 27 -17.38 8.20 8.39
CA PRO A 27 -18.83 7.98 8.28
C PRO A 27 -19.54 8.91 7.28
N ASN A 28 -18.79 9.69 6.50
CA ASN A 28 -19.27 10.57 5.43
C ASN A 28 -18.62 10.26 4.05
N ALA A 29 -17.94 9.13 3.89
CA ALA A 29 -17.23 8.81 2.66
C ALA A 29 -18.21 8.42 1.53
N SER A 30 -18.42 9.36 0.61
CA SER A 30 -19.06 9.15 -0.68
C SER A 30 -18.57 7.87 -1.34
N LYS A 31 -19.49 6.99 -1.80
CA LYS A 31 -19.23 5.74 -2.55
C LYS A 31 -18.04 5.89 -3.49
N GLY A 32 -16.87 5.42 -3.07
CA GLY A 32 -15.61 5.59 -3.78
C GLY A 32 -14.98 4.25 -4.11
N ILE A 33 -13.89 4.28 -4.85
CA ILE A 33 -13.08 3.08 -5.13
C ILE A 33 -11.72 3.27 -4.49
N LEU A 34 -11.41 2.42 -3.51
CA LEU A 34 -10.11 2.33 -2.89
C LEU A 34 -9.19 1.47 -3.77
N VAL A 35 -8.09 2.05 -4.22
CA VAL A 35 -7.06 1.38 -5.02
C VAL A 35 -5.79 1.29 -4.21
N THR A 36 -5.27 0.07 -4.06
CA THR A 36 -3.97 -0.21 -3.44
C THR A 36 -2.96 -0.53 -4.52
N LEU A 37 -1.92 0.28 -4.63
CA LEU A 37 -0.81 0.10 -5.57
C LEU A 37 0.44 -0.38 -4.86
N SER A 38 1.23 -1.21 -5.53
CA SER A 38 2.61 -1.49 -5.14
C SER A 38 3.51 -0.46 -5.81
N VAL A 39 4.19 0.35 -5.02
CA VAL A 39 5.08 1.41 -5.51
C VAL A 39 6.51 1.24 -5.02
N ARG A 40 7.47 1.75 -5.78
CA ARG A 40 8.90 1.77 -5.44
C ARG A 40 9.46 3.17 -5.59
N GLY A 41 10.55 3.44 -4.87
CA GLY A 41 11.32 4.68 -5.06
C GLY A 41 12.00 4.73 -6.43
N LYS A 42 12.38 5.92 -6.89
CA LYS A 42 13.04 6.14 -8.19
C LYS A 42 14.36 5.36 -8.33
N HIS A 43 15.08 5.15 -7.21
CA HIS A 43 16.34 4.41 -7.17
C HIS A 43 16.16 2.92 -6.84
N GLY A 44 14.94 2.40 -6.95
CA GLY A 44 14.60 1.06 -6.49
C GLY A 44 14.29 1.00 -4.99
N GLY A 45 14.34 -0.21 -4.43
CA GLY A 45 14.02 -0.48 -3.02
C GLY A 45 12.79 -1.39 -2.83
N LEU A 46 12.50 -1.66 -1.56
CA LEU A 46 11.39 -2.53 -1.16
C LEU A 46 10.04 -1.94 -1.64
N PRO A 47 9.14 -2.79 -2.20
CA PRO A 47 7.81 -2.34 -2.59
C PRO A 47 7.04 -1.86 -1.37
N LYS A 48 6.39 -0.70 -1.50
CA LYS A 48 5.51 -0.11 -0.49
C LYS A 48 4.08 -0.08 -1.01
N PRO A 49 3.08 -0.42 -0.17
CA PRO A 49 1.69 -0.21 -0.53
C PRO A 49 1.37 1.28 -0.54
N PHE A 50 0.67 1.73 -1.57
CA PHE A 50 0.16 3.08 -1.73
C PHE A 50 -1.34 3.02 -1.93
N GLU A 51 -2.08 3.51 -0.95
CA GLU A 51 -3.53 3.53 -0.96
C GLU A 51 -4.04 4.86 -1.50
N PHE A 52 -5.02 4.80 -2.40
CA PHE A 52 -5.65 5.95 -2.99
C PHE A 52 -7.16 5.73 -3.10
N LEU A 53 -7.93 6.61 -2.47
CA LEU A 53 -9.38 6.62 -2.58
C LEU A 53 -9.79 7.53 -3.75
N SER A 54 -10.24 6.93 -4.85
CA SER A 54 -10.84 7.68 -5.95
C SER A 54 -12.33 7.89 -5.71
N LYS A 55 -12.84 9.07 -6.10
CA LYS A 55 -14.28 9.37 -6.14
C LYS A 55 -14.96 8.85 -7.41
N SER A 56 -14.19 8.21 -8.30
CA SER A 56 -14.69 7.65 -9.54
C SER A 56 -15.56 6.42 -9.29
N ILE A 57 -16.66 6.30 -10.04
CA ILE A 57 -17.56 5.14 -10.00
C ILE A 57 -17.00 3.99 -10.88
N SER A 58 -16.10 4.30 -11.82
CA SER A 58 -15.46 3.32 -12.69
C SER A 58 -14.14 2.81 -12.11
N ARG A 59 -13.97 1.49 -12.06
CA ARG A 59 -12.75 0.82 -11.61
C ARG A 59 -11.51 1.28 -12.38
N LEU A 60 -11.62 1.33 -13.70
CA LEU A 60 -10.51 1.75 -14.57
C LEU A 60 -10.11 3.20 -14.32
N ALA A 61 -11.10 4.10 -14.17
CA ALA A 61 -10.83 5.50 -13.85
C ALA A 61 -10.12 5.64 -12.50
N ALA A 62 -10.58 4.91 -11.49
CA ALA A 62 -9.95 4.89 -10.16
C ALA A 62 -8.50 4.41 -10.21
N GLU A 63 -8.20 3.37 -10.99
CA GLU A 63 -6.82 2.90 -11.18
C GLU A 63 -5.93 3.95 -11.86
N VAL A 64 -6.46 4.65 -12.88
CA VAL A 64 -5.73 5.72 -13.56
C VAL A 64 -5.45 6.87 -12.61
N ASP A 65 -6.44 7.30 -11.81
CA ASP A 65 -6.27 8.35 -10.80
C ASP A 65 -5.22 7.96 -9.76
N ALA A 66 -5.28 6.72 -9.26
CA ALA A 66 -4.30 6.20 -8.30
C ALA A 66 -2.88 6.19 -8.88
N LYS A 67 -2.73 5.74 -10.14
CA LYS A 67 -1.43 5.73 -10.84
C LYS A 67 -0.90 7.16 -11.05
N LYS A 68 -1.76 8.11 -11.42
CA LYS A 68 -1.40 9.53 -11.54
C LYS A 68 -0.95 10.10 -10.19
N ALA A 69 -1.70 9.84 -9.12
CA ALA A 69 -1.37 10.31 -7.78
C ALA A 69 -0.04 9.74 -7.25
N ALA A 70 0.23 8.45 -7.51
CA ALA A 70 1.50 7.82 -7.16
C ALA A 70 2.67 8.47 -7.91
N ARG A 71 2.53 8.70 -9.22
CA ARG A 71 3.56 9.35 -10.05
C ARG A 71 3.79 10.81 -9.66
N ALA A 72 2.74 11.56 -9.31
CA ALA A 72 2.85 12.94 -8.83
C ALA A 72 3.67 13.05 -7.54
N LYS A 73 3.60 12.03 -6.68
CA LYS A 73 4.42 11.89 -5.46
C LYS A 73 5.85 11.38 -5.75
N GLY A 74 6.20 11.17 -7.02
CA GLY A 74 7.52 10.71 -7.44
C GLY A 74 7.74 9.21 -7.29
N TRP A 75 6.69 8.42 -7.07
CA TRP A 75 6.79 6.97 -6.98
C TRP A 75 6.68 6.28 -8.33
N THR A 76 7.41 5.18 -8.49
CA THR A 76 7.28 4.27 -9.63
C THR A 76 6.24 3.20 -9.28
N VAL A 77 5.14 3.14 -10.04
CA VAL A 77 4.10 2.12 -9.86
C VAL A 77 4.56 0.81 -10.49
N TRP A 78 4.53 -0.27 -9.73
CA TRP A 78 4.95 -1.60 -10.18
C TRP A 78 3.76 -2.51 -10.49
N ALA A 79 2.74 -2.51 -9.62
CA ALA A 79 1.56 -3.34 -9.79
C ALA A 79 0.34 -2.71 -9.09
N VAL A 80 -0.85 -3.08 -9.55
CA VAL A 80 -2.10 -2.86 -8.80
C VAL A 80 -2.27 -4.07 -7.90
N LEU A 81 -2.38 -3.86 -6.59
CA LEU A 81 -2.55 -4.95 -5.61
C LEU A 81 -4.02 -5.25 -5.38
N GLU A 82 -4.83 -4.20 -5.18
CA GLU A 82 -6.24 -4.35 -4.83
C GLU A 82 -7.04 -3.18 -5.37
N VAL A 83 -8.27 -3.45 -5.77
CA VAL A 83 -9.26 -2.42 -6.10
C VAL A 83 -10.57 -2.83 -5.44
N ALA A 84 -10.97 -2.11 -4.41
CA ALA A 84 -12.16 -2.35 -3.62
C ALA A 84 -13.11 -1.15 -3.74
N GLN A 85 -14.42 -1.42 -3.74
CA GLN A 85 -15.40 -0.35 -3.51
C GLN A 85 -15.44 -0.07 -2.01
N ALA A 86 -15.42 1.22 -1.66
CA ALA A 86 -15.47 1.71 -0.28
C ALA A 86 -16.91 1.81 0.23
#